data_AF-A0A850VHG7-F1
#
_entry.id   AF-A0A850VHG7-F1
#
_cell.length_a   1.000
_cell.length_b   1.000
_cell.length_c   1.000
_cell.angle_alpha   90.00
_cell.angle_beta   90.00
_cell.angle_gamma   90.00
#
_symmetry.space_group_name_H-M   'P 1'
#
loop_
_entity.id
_entity.type
_entity.pdbx_description
1 polymer ?
#
loop_
_entity_poly.entity_id
_entity_poly.type
_entity_poly.pdbx_seq_one_letter_code
_entity_poly.pdbx_strand_id
1 'polypeptide(L)'
;QDKPVVCLANQNGSQVECELGNPMKRGAQVRFFLILSTVGITIQTTDLAVELALSTISEQPGLEPVVARARVVIELPLSVTGVAVPPRLFFGGVVWGESAMRRESQVGSAVRFEVTVSNRGQSLKTLGSAFLTLLWPHEISNGKWLLYPLHLELAAPPGQRAACTPSTNPLRLALVPPREGKRR
;
A
#
# COMPACT_ATOMS: atom_id res chain seq x y z
N GLN A 1 -17.01 -7.02 45.35
CA GLN A 1 -16.52 -7.76 44.17
C GLN A 1 -17.50 -7.46 43.07
N ASP A 2 -17.09 -6.66 42.08
CA ASP A 2 -18.00 -6.21 41.02
C ASP A 2 -18.32 -7.39 40.10
N LYS A 3 -19.61 -7.65 39.93
CA LYS A 3 -20.12 -8.70 39.06
C LYS A 3 -19.83 -8.27 37.61
N PRO A 4 -19.23 -9.13 36.77
CA PRO A 4 -18.97 -8.78 35.38
C PRO A 4 -20.29 -8.52 34.66
N VAL A 5 -20.31 -7.48 33.82
CA VAL A 5 -21.44 -7.16 32.95
C VAL A 5 -21.59 -8.29 31.94
N VAL A 6 -22.78 -8.88 31.87
CA VAL A 6 -23.10 -9.92 30.89
C VAL A 6 -23.69 -9.25 29.66
N CYS A 7 -23.05 -9.45 28.52
CA CYS A 7 -23.50 -8.92 27.24
C CYS A 7 -23.76 -10.05 26.25
N LEU A 8 -24.88 -9.98 25.54
CA LEU A 8 -25.30 -10.95 24.53
C LEU A 8 -25.46 -10.23 23.19
N ALA A 9 -24.70 -10.67 22.19
CA ALA A 9 -24.83 -10.18 20.82
C ALA A 9 -25.92 -10.97 20.08
N ASN A 10 -26.62 -10.29 19.17
CA ASN A 10 -27.55 -10.96 18.26
C ASN A 10 -26.80 -11.84 17.23
N GLN A 11 -27.54 -12.68 16.49
CA GLN A 11 -26.96 -13.64 15.53
C GLN A 11 -26.07 -12.98 14.45
N ASN A 12 -26.41 -11.77 14.02
CA ASN A 12 -25.68 -11.06 12.97
C ASN A 12 -24.57 -10.14 13.52
N GLY A 13 -24.42 -10.04 14.84
CA GLY A 13 -23.43 -9.17 15.50
C GLY A 13 -23.67 -7.66 15.33
N SER A 14 -24.87 -7.24 14.94
CA SER A 14 -25.23 -5.84 14.74
C SER A 14 -25.73 -5.12 15.99
N GLN A 15 -26.16 -5.88 17.00
CA GLN A 15 -26.68 -5.35 18.26
C GLN A 15 -26.15 -6.20 19.41
N VAL A 16 -25.84 -5.54 20.52
CA VAL A 16 -25.46 -6.18 21.79
C VAL A 16 -26.35 -5.64 22.90
N GLU A 17 -26.87 -6.55 23.72
CA GLU A 17 -27.65 -6.21 24.91
C GLU A 17 -26.84 -6.57 26.15
N CYS A 18 -26.68 -5.62 27.07
CA CYS A 18 -25.86 -5.78 28.26
C CYS A 18 -26.68 -5.57 29.53
N GLU A 19 -26.64 -6.53 30.45
CA GLU A 19 -27.29 -6.43 31.75
C GLU A 19 -26.45 -5.59 32.71
N LEU A 20 -26.91 -4.36 33.00
CA LEU A 20 -26.22 -3.42 33.90
C LEU A 20 -26.58 -3.63 35.39
N GLY A 21 -27.62 -4.42 35.67
CA GLY A 21 -28.04 -4.79 37.01
C GLY A 21 -29.56 -4.76 37.19
N ASN A 22 -30.09 -5.69 38.00
CA ASN A 22 -31.51 -5.78 38.32
C ASN A 22 -31.73 -5.83 39.85
N PRO A 23 -32.07 -4.71 40.51
CA PRO A 23 -32.05 -3.34 39.98
C PRO A 23 -30.63 -2.74 39.98
N MET A 24 -30.38 -1.79 39.07
CA MET A 24 -29.19 -0.95 39.12
C MET A 24 -29.33 0.08 40.27
N LYS A 25 -28.41 0.04 41.25
CA LYS A 25 -28.49 0.90 42.44
C LYS A 25 -28.30 2.38 42.09
N ARG A 26 -28.96 3.28 42.84
CA ARG A 26 -28.79 4.73 42.70
C ARG A 26 -27.32 5.12 42.87
N GLY A 27 -26.79 5.94 41.94
CA GLY A 27 -25.40 6.39 41.96
C GLY A 27 -24.37 5.33 41.59
N ALA A 28 -24.80 4.12 41.21
CA ALA A 28 -23.90 3.10 40.71
C ALA A 28 -23.30 3.54 39.37
N GLN A 29 -22.01 3.28 39.20
CA GLN A 29 -21.30 3.48 37.95
C GLN A 29 -20.77 2.13 37.48
N VAL A 30 -21.05 1.79 36.23
CA VAL A 30 -20.61 0.55 35.61
C VAL A 30 -19.71 0.91 34.44
N ARG A 31 -18.55 0.25 34.34
CA ARG A 31 -17.61 0.40 33.24
C ARG A 31 -17.35 -0.97 32.63
N PHE A 32 -17.46 -1.05 31.32
CA PHE A 32 -17.20 -2.26 30.55
C PHE A 32 -16.70 -1.86 29.16
N PHE A 33 -16.20 -2.85 28.42
CA PHE A 33 -15.67 -2.67 27.08
C PHE A 33 -16.50 -3.48 26.09
N LEU A 34 -16.80 -2.87 24.94
CA LEU A 34 -17.35 -3.56 23.79
C LEU A 34 -16.24 -3.73 22.76
N ILE A 35 -15.94 -4.97 22.40
CA ILE A 35 -14.96 -5.30 21.37
C ILE A 35 -15.73 -5.50 20.07
N LEU A 36 -15.46 -4.64 19.08
CA LEU A 36 -16.11 -4.66 17.78
C LEU A 36 -15.24 -5.41 16.78
N SER A 37 -15.86 -6.26 15.97
CA SER A 37 -15.18 -6.93 14.85
C SER A 37 -14.96 -5.94 13.70
N THR A 38 -13.81 -6.02 13.04
CA THR A 38 -13.50 -5.22 11.85
C THR A 38 -13.96 -5.91 10.55
N VAL A 39 -14.63 -7.06 10.65
CA VAL A 39 -15.17 -7.79 9.49
C VAL A 39 -16.25 -6.94 8.81
N GLY A 40 -16.11 -6.72 7.51
CA GLY A 40 -17.02 -5.90 6.72
C GLY A 40 -16.62 -4.42 6.60
N ILE A 41 -15.56 -3.98 7.29
CA ILE A 41 -14.96 -2.65 7.04
C ILE A 41 -14.38 -2.63 5.62
N THR A 42 -14.73 -1.59 4.86
CA THR A 42 -14.25 -1.37 3.49
C THR A 42 -13.41 -0.11 3.40
N ILE A 43 -12.75 0.11 2.26
CA ILE A 43 -11.98 1.35 2.01
C ILE A 43 -12.82 2.63 2.04
N GLN A 44 -14.14 2.51 1.89
CA GLN A 44 -15.07 3.64 1.93
C GLN A 44 -15.56 3.95 3.35
N THR A 45 -15.33 3.04 4.30
CA THR A 45 -15.76 3.20 5.69
C THR A 45 -14.78 4.13 6.40
N THR A 46 -15.22 5.35 6.72
CA THR A 46 -14.39 6.39 7.37
C THR A 46 -14.63 6.47 8.88
N ASP A 47 -15.84 6.16 9.32
CA ASP A 47 -16.20 6.05 10.72
C ASP A 47 -17.24 4.95 10.97
N LEU A 48 -17.26 4.46 12.20
CA LEU A 48 -18.26 3.55 12.72
C LEU A 48 -19.06 4.27 13.80
N ALA A 49 -20.36 4.42 13.59
CA ALA A 49 -21.28 4.96 14.56
C ALA A 49 -21.90 3.83 15.39
N VAL A 50 -21.71 3.89 16.70
CA VAL A 50 -22.28 2.94 17.66
C VAL A 50 -23.27 3.70 18.54
N GLU A 51 -24.55 3.36 18.39
CA GLU A 51 -25.61 3.93 19.22
C GLU A 51 -25.74 3.14 20.52
N LEU A 52 -25.67 3.87 21.64
CA LEU A 52 -25.77 3.35 23.00
C LEU A 52 -27.07 3.85 23.60
N ALA A 53 -28.04 2.94 23.75
CA ALA A 53 -29.34 3.24 24.34
C ALA A 53 -29.49 2.52 25.69
N LEU A 54 -29.92 3.26 26.71
CA LEU A 54 -30.25 2.69 28.02
C LEU A 54 -31.75 2.38 28.07
N SER A 55 -32.10 1.21 28.60
CA SER A 55 -33.48 0.76 28.75
C SER A 55 -33.73 0.26 30.18
N THR A 56 -34.92 0.56 30.71
CA THR A 56 -35.38 0.11 32.03
C THR A 56 -36.91 -0.04 32.02
N ILE A 57 -37.43 -0.90 32.90
CA ILE A 57 -38.89 -1.07 33.10
C ILE A 57 -39.50 0.05 33.96
N SER A 58 -38.68 0.88 34.59
CA SER A 58 -39.13 2.04 35.36
C SER A 58 -39.31 3.25 34.45
N GLU A 59 -40.26 4.13 34.75
CA GLU A 59 -40.40 5.40 34.03
C GLU A 59 -39.18 6.30 34.29
N GLN A 60 -38.44 6.62 33.24
CA GLN A 60 -37.30 7.53 33.29
C GLN A 60 -37.37 8.53 32.12
N PRO A 61 -37.78 9.79 32.37
CA PRO A 61 -37.79 10.80 31.32
C PRO A 61 -36.36 11.20 30.94
N GLY A 62 -36.07 11.28 29.64
CA GLY A 62 -34.79 11.78 29.12
C GLY A 62 -33.65 10.76 28.99
N LEU A 63 -33.97 9.46 28.89
CA LEU A 63 -33.00 8.44 28.47
C LEU A 63 -32.76 8.51 26.96
N GLU A 64 -32.07 9.54 26.52
CA GLU A 64 -31.73 9.73 25.09
C GLU A 64 -30.55 8.83 24.68
N PRO A 65 -30.58 8.21 23.48
CA PRO A 65 -29.45 7.47 22.95
C PRO A 65 -28.21 8.35 22.76
N VAL A 66 -27.03 7.77 22.99
CA VAL A 66 -25.74 8.43 22.77
C VAL A 66 -25.01 7.73 21.62
N VAL A 67 -24.54 8.49 20.64
CA VAL A 67 -23.77 7.94 19.51
C VAL A 67 -22.28 8.10 19.76
N ALA A 68 -21.57 6.99 19.94
CA ALA A 68 -20.12 6.94 19.96
C ALA A 68 -19.58 6.70 18.53
N ARG A 69 -18.72 7.60 18.04
CA ARG A 69 -18.09 7.47 16.71
C ARG A 69 -16.64 7.02 16.83
N ALA A 70 -16.30 5.91 16.18
CA ALA A 70 -14.93 5.44 16.05
C ALA A 70 -14.41 5.76 14.64
N ARG A 71 -13.30 6.48 14.55
CA ARG A 71 -12.65 6.77 13.27
C ARG A 71 -11.94 5.52 12.75
N VAL A 72 -12.19 5.18 11.49
CA VAL A 72 -11.56 4.05 10.83
C VAL A 72 -10.35 4.55 10.03
N VAL A 73 -9.21 3.89 10.22
CA VAL A 73 -7.97 4.13 9.46
C VAL A 73 -7.50 2.80 8.92
N ILE A 74 -7.19 2.76 7.62
CA ILE A 74 -6.66 1.57 6.96
C ILE A 74 -5.19 1.82 6.67
N GLU A 75 -4.33 0.95 7.21
CA GLU A 75 -2.89 1.01 7.01
C GLU A 75 -2.45 -0.02 5.98
N LEU A 76 -1.67 0.44 5.00
CA LEU A 76 -1.05 -0.39 3.98
C LEU A 76 0.47 -0.35 4.18
N PRO A 77 1.09 -1.41 4.73
CA PRO A 77 2.53 -1.46 4.94
C PRO A 77 3.22 -1.81 3.61
N LEU A 78 3.28 -0.82 2.72
CA LEU A 78 4.01 -0.89 1.46
C LEU A 78 5.51 -0.73 1.72
N SER A 79 6.32 -1.52 1.03
CA SER A 79 7.78 -1.36 1.01
C SER A 79 8.32 -1.41 -0.41
N VAL A 80 9.33 -0.60 -0.68
CA VAL A 80 10.01 -0.52 -1.96
C VAL A 80 11.47 -0.94 -1.78
N THR A 81 11.95 -1.82 -2.66
CA THR A 81 13.33 -2.30 -2.67
C THR A 81 13.89 -2.18 -4.08
N GLY A 82 15.18 -1.89 -4.22
CA GLY A 82 15.84 -1.69 -5.50
C GLY A 82 17.22 -2.35 -5.54
N VAL A 83 17.54 -3.06 -6.62
CA VAL A 83 18.83 -3.73 -6.83
C VAL A 83 19.39 -3.40 -8.20
N ALA A 84 20.69 -3.11 -8.27
CA ALA A 84 21.41 -2.88 -9.52
C ALA A 84 22.28 -4.10 -9.88
N VAL A 85 22.19 -4.55 -11.13
CA VAL A 85 22.89 -5.73 -11.65
C VAL A 85 23.62 -5.38 -12.95
N PRO A 86 24.97 -5.41 -12.98
CA PRO A 86 25.86 -5.57 -11.83
C PRO A 86 25.88 -4.29 -10.95
N PRO A 87 26.23 -4.41 -9.65
CA PRO A 87 26.25 -3.26 -8.73
C PRO A 87 27.45 -2.33 -8.94
N ARG A 88 28.47 -2.79 -9.66
CA ARG A 88 29.68 -2.04 -9.98
C ARG A 88 30.06 -2.30 -11.42
N LEU A 89 30.49 -1.25 -12.10
CA LEU A 89 30.91 -1.29 -13.49
C LEU A 89 32.23 -0.54 -13.62
N PHE A 90 33.02 -0.94 -14.61
CA PHE A 90 34.22 -0.21 -14.98
C PHE A 90 33.87 0.84 -16.03
N PHE A 91 34.33 2.06 -15.81
CA PHE A 91 34.22 3.13 -16.79
C PHE A 91 35.40 3.05 -17.76
N GLY A 92 35.13 2.90 -19.05
CA GLY A 92 36.15 2.80 -20.09
C GLY A 92 35.55 2.48 -21.47
N GLY A 93 36.40 2.40 -22.49
CA GLY A 93 36.00 2.12 -23.87
C GLY A 93 36.38 3.24 -24.84
N VAL A 94 35.95 3.09 -26.10
CA VAL A 94 36.14 4.10 -27.14
C VAL A 94 35.07 5.18 -26.96
N VAL A 95 35.49 6.44 -26.90
CA VAL A 95 34.57 7.57 -26.78
C VAL A 95 33.86 7.79 -28.13
N TRP A 96 32.53 7.69 -28.12
CA TRP A 96 31.67 8.02 -29.26
C TRP A 96 30.86 9.27 -28.94
N GLY A 97 30.69 10.15 -29.94
CA GLY A 97 29.72 11.25 -29.84
C GLY A 97 28.29 10.73 -29.99
N GLU A 98 27.32 11.40 -29.36
CA GLU A 98 25.90 11.02 -29.38
C GLU A 98 25.38 10.80 -30.81
N SER A 99 25.65 11.73 -31.71
CA SER A 99 25.19 11.68 -33.12
C SER A 99 25.80 10.54 -33.93
N ALA A 100 26.90 9.93 -33.47
CA ALA A 100 27.55 8.80 -34.10
C ALA A 100 27.08 7.44 -33.53
N MET A 101 26.38 7.44 -32.39
CA MET A 101 25.86 6.21 -31.79
C MET A 101 24.71 5.63 -32.61
N ARG A 102 24.75 4.31 -32.82
CA ARG A 102 23.72 3.55 -33.56
C ARG A 102 23.27 2.30 -32.80
N ARG A 103 24.09 1.77 -31.89
CA ARG A 103 23.83 0.54 -31.13
C ARG A 103 24.02 0.80 -29.64
N GLU A 104 23.28 0.09 -28.80
CA GLU A 104 23.41 0.21 -27.33
C GLU A 104 24.84 -0.11 -26.83
N SER A 105 25.54 -1.03 -27.50
CA SER A 105 26.89 -1.45 -27.11
C SER A 105 27.94 -0.35 -27.28
N GLN A 106 27.62 0.71 -28.01
CA GLN A 106 28.48 1.90 -28.19
C GLN A 106 28.29 2.92 -27.06
N VAL A 107 27.25 2.79 -26.23
CA VAL A 107 26.98 3.65 -25.07
C VAL A 107 27.86 3.23 -23.90
N GLY A 108 27.92 1.93 -23.61
CA GLY A 108 28.70 1.40 -22.49
C GLY A 108 28.20 0.04 -22.00
N SER A 109 28.63 -0.33 -20.80
CA SER A 109 28.19 -1.56 -20.14
C SER A 109 26.73 -1.45 -19.66
N ALA A 110 25.92 -2.47 -19.96
CA ALA A 110 24.54 -2.52 -19.54
C ALA A 110 24.40 -2.70 -18.02
N VAL A 111 23.39 -2.03 -17.44
CA VAL A 111 23.03 -2.13 -16.03
C VAL A 111 21.54 -2.33 -15.93
N ARG A 112 21.11 -3.33 -15.17
CA ARG A 112 19.70 -3.59 -14.88
C ARG A 112 19.36 -3.10 -13.49
N PHE A 113 18.29 -2.32 -13.37
CA PHE A 113 17.72 -1.94 -12.09
C PHE A 113 16.41 -2.70 -11.90
N GLU A 114 16.34 -3.50 -10.83
CA GLU A 114 15.14 -4.24 -10.45
C GLU A 114 14.54 -3.56 -9.24
N VAL A 115 13.33 -3.01 -9.40
CA VAL A 115 12.60 -2.33 -8.32
C VAL A 115 11.35 -3.12 -7.98
N THR A 116 11.27 -3.57 -6.73
CA THR A 116 10.17 -4.40 -6.23
C THR A 116 9.35 -3.61 -5.22
N VAL A 117 8.05 -3.49 -5.47
CA VAL A 117 7.06 -2.95 -4.54
C VAL A 117 6.30 -4.12 -3.92
N SER A 118 6.28 -4.21 -2.59
CA SER A 118 5.57 -5.26 -1.87
C SER A 118 4.61 -4.70 -0.83
N ASN A 119 3.43 -5.30 -0.73
CA ASN A 119 2.48 -5.06 0.36
C ASN A 119 2.53 -6.26 1.32
N ARG A 120 2.96 -6.05 2.57
CA ARG A 120 2.96 -7.10 3.60
C ARG A 120 1.64 -7.18 4.38
N GLY A 121 0.74 -6.23 4.17
CA GLY A 121 -0.57 -6.17 4.80
C GLY A 121 -1.62 -6.91 3.99
N GLN A 122 -2.89 -6.74 4.37
CA GLN A 122 -3.99 -7.28 3.61
C GLN A 122 -4.08 -6.59 2.25
N SER A 123 -4.22 -7.39 1.19
CA SER A 123 -4.41 -6.86 -0.16
C SER A 123 -5.82 -6.29 -0.27
N LEU A 124 -5.92 -5.00 -0.62
CA LEU A 124 -7.20 -4.40 -0.97
C LEU A 124 -7.53 -4.77 -2.41
N LYS A 125 -8.72 -5.33 -2.65
CA LYS A 125 -9.19 -5.68 -4.01
C LYS A 125 -9.15 -4.49 -4.95
N THR A 126 -9.40 -3.31 -4.40
CA THR A 126 -9.25 -2.01 -5.05
C THR A 126 -8.19 -1.24 -4.27
N LEU A 127 -6.92 -1.52 -4.52
CA LEU A 127 -5.92 -0.50 -4.30
C LEU A 127 -6.42 0.72 -5.10
N GLY A 128 -6.62 1.86 -4.45
CA GLY A 128 -6.65 3.12 -5.20
C GLY A 128 -5.42 3.17 -6.12
N SER A 129 -5.42 4.03 -7.13
CA SER A 129 -4.29 4.14 -8.05
C SER A 129 -3.00 4.45 -7.27
N ALA A 130 -2.12 3.44 -7.14
CA ALA A 130 -0.81 3.58 -6.54
C ALA A 130 0.18 3.85 -7.67
N PHE A 131 1.05 4.84 -7.47
CA PHE A 131 2.04 5.24 -8.45
C PHE A 131 3.43 5.08 -7.85
N LEU A 132 4.34 4.48 -8.62
CA LEU A 132 5.75 4.44 -8.29
C LEU A 132 6.48 5.52 -9.10
N THR A 133 7.15 6.43 -8.41
CA THR A 133 7.98 7.45 -9.07
C THR A 133 9.44 7.06 -8.92
N LEU A 134 10.12 6.86 -10.05
CA LEU A 134 11.55 6.57 -10.11
C LEU A 134 12.31 7.81 -10.57
N LEU A 135 13.19 8.33 -9.72
CA LEU A 135 14.09 9.41 -10.09
C LEU A 135 15.29 8.80 -10.82
N TRP A 136 15.40 9.06 -12.12
CA TRP A 136 16.43 8.47 -12.97
C TRP A 136 17.59 9.44 -13.21
N PRO A 137 18.84 9.07 -12.90
CA PRO A 137 19.99 9.95 -13.07
C PRO A 137 20.49 9.92 -14.53
N HIS A 138 19.78 10.66 -15.39
CA HIS A 138 20.01 10.71 -16.84
C HIS A 138 21.31 11.40 -17.23
N GLU A 139 21.62 12.52 -16.59
CA GLU A 139 22.74 13.40 -16.90
C GLU A 139 23.48 13.84 -15.64
N ILE A 140 24.76 14.16 -15.81
CA ILE A 140 25.55 14.90 -14.82
C ILE A 140 25.48 16.40 -15.08
N SER A 141 25.93 17.20 -14.10
CA SER A 141 25.80 18.68 -14.10
C SER A 141 26.39 19.42 -15.31
N ASN A 142 27.24 18.77 -16.11
CA ASN A 142 27.81 19.34 -17.33
C ASN A 142 27.03 18.98 -18.60
N GLY A 143 25.83 18.39 -18.48
CA GLY A 143 24.97 18.00 -19.60
C GLY A 143 25.41 16.72 -20.33
N LYS A 144 26.37 15.97 -19.78
CA LYS A 144 26.74 14.66 -20.32
C LYS A 144 25.84 13.58 -19.73
N TRP A 145 25.47 12.62 -20.58
CA TRP A 145 24.74 11.43 -20.19
C TRP A 145 25.48 10.61 -19.11
N LEU A 146 24.74 10.13 -18.12
CA LEU A 146 25.21 9.21 -17.09
C LEU A 146 24.61 7.81 -17.30
N LEU A 147 23.28 7.67 -17.16
CA LEU A 147 22.57 6.42 -17.41
C LEU A 147 21.53 6.60 -18.51
N TYR A 148 21.79 6.00 -19.67
CA TYR A 148 20.85 5.97 -20.79
C TYR A 148 19.72 4.97 -20.52
N PRO A 149 18.44 5.40 -20.42
CA PRO A 149 17.33 4.49 -20.20
C PRO A 149 17.00 3.74 -21.49
N LEU A 150 17.37 2.47 -21.54
CA LEU A 150 17.21 1.65 -22.74
C LEU A 150 15.81 1.01 -22.83
N HIS A 151 15.38 0.40 -21.74
CA HIS A 151 14.15 -0.36 -21.68
C HIS A 151 13.57 -0.34 -20.27
N LEU A 152 12.26 -0.22 -20.16
CA LEU A 152 11.54 -0.21 -18.90
C LEU A 152 10.28 -1.07 -19.04
N GLU A 153 10.15 -2.04 -18.14
CA GLU A 153 9.02 -2.94 -18.10
C GLU A 153 8.46 -3.03 -16.70
N LEU A 154 7.13 -3.06 -16.61
CA LEU A 154 6.43 -3.39 -15.37
C LEU A 154 6.05 -4.88 -15.41
N ALA A 155 6.68 -5.66 -14.54
CA ALA A 155 6.30 -7.05 -14.32
C ALA A 155 5.02 -7.11 -13.47
N ALA A 156 3.86 -6.99 -14.13
CA ALA A 156 2.54 -7.05 -13.51
C ALA A 156 1.83 -8.39 -13.79
N PRO A 157 0.86 -8.79 -12.94
CA PRO A 157 0.01 -9.95 -13.21
C PRO A 157 -0.67 -9.87 -14.59
N PRO A 158 -0.94 -11.00 -15.25
CA PRO A 158 -1.58 -11.02 -16.57
C PRO A 158 -2.90 -10.24 -16.54
N GLY A 159 -3.03 -9.27 -17.44
CA GLY A 159 -4.21 -8.39 -17.56
C GLY A 159 -4.02 -6.96 -17.04
N GLN A 160 -2.95 -6.67 -16.28
CA GLN A 160 -2.62 -5.31 -15.83
C GLN A 160 -1.38 -4.78 -16.58
N ARG A 161 -1.56 -4.38 -17.84
CA ARG A 161 -0.51 -3.65 -18.57
C ARG A 161 -0.62 -2.16 -18.23
N ALA A 162 0.26 -1.66 -17.37
CA ALA A 162 0.41 -0.22 -17.17
C ALA A 162 1.54 0.30 -18.05
N ALA A 163 1.29 1.39 -18.77
CA ALA A 163 2.32 2.08 -19.55
C ALA A 163 3.21 2.87 -18.59
N CYS A 164 4.52 2.62 -18.62
CA CYS A 164 5.49 3.45 -17.92
C CYS A 164 5.77 4.73 -18.75
N THR A 165 5.99 5.85 -18.07
CA THR A 165 6.35 7.13 -18.71
C THR A 165 7.58 7.71 -18.00
N PRO A 166 8.48 8.43 -18.72
CA PRO A 166 8.49 8.69 -20.17
C PRO A 166 8.96 7.48 -21.01
N SER A 167 8.90 7.60 -22.34
CA SER A 167 9.40 6.56 -23.27
C SER A 167 10.91 6.36 -23.13
N THR A 168 11.36 5.11 -23.09
CA THR A 168 12.79 4.78 -23.09
C THR A 168 13.37 4.77 -24.51
N ASN A 169 14.70 4.73 -24.60
CA ASN A 169 15.48 4.71 -25.83
C ASN A 169 15.19 5.89 -26.80
N PRO A 170 15.33 7.15 -26.36
CA PRO A 170 15.01 8.32 -27.19
C PRO A 170 15.87 8.42 -28.46
N LEU A 171 17.13 7.97 -28.43
CA LEU A 171 18.03 7.94 -29.59
C LEU A 171 17.77 6.77 -30.54
N ARG A 172 16.79 5.90 -30.23
CA ARG A 172 16.41 4.72 -31.03
C ARG A 172 17.61 3.83 -31.37
N LEU A 173 18.48 3.61 -30.38
CA LEU A 173 19.65 2.75 -30.53
C LEU A 173 19.19 1.31 -30.77
N ALA A 174 19.87 0.62 -31.68
CA ALA A 174 19.59 -0.79 -31.94
C ALA A 174 20.03 -1.64 -30.74
N LEU A 175 19.09 -2.45 -30.24
CA LEU A 175 19.30 -3.34 -29.11
C LEU A 175 20.11 -4.56 -29.55
N VAL A 176 21.10 -4.96 -28.76
CA VAL A 176 21.86 -6.18 -29.02
C VAL A 176 21.23 -7.28 -28.18
N PRO A 177 20.77 -8.39 -28.78
CA PRO A 177 20.21 -9.48 -28.00
C PRO A 177 21.26 -9.99 -26.99
N PRO A 178 20.87 -10.28 -25.75
CA PRO A 178 21.78 -10.79 -24.75
C PRO A 178 22.44 -12.05 -25.31
N ARG A 179 23.78 -12.08 -25.33
CA ARG A 179 24.52 -13.28 -25.71
C ARG A 179 24.19 -14.36 -24.69
N GLU A 180 23.42 -15.38 -25.08
CA GLU A 180 23.33 -16.62 -24.31
C GLU A 180 24.76 -17.13 -24.11
N GLY A 181 25.22 -17.10 -22.86
CA GLY A 181 26.51 -17.64 -22.51
C GLY A 181 26.55 -19.10 -22.89
N LYS A 182 27.36 -19.45 -23.89
CA LYS A 182 27.84 -20.83 -24.05
C LYS A 182 28.55 -21.19 -22.76
N ARG A 183 27.85 -21.92 -21.88
CA ARG A 183 28.47 -22.67 -20.79
C ARG A 183 29.53 -23.57 -21.42
N ARG A 184 30.79 -23.26 -21.16
CA ARG A 184 31.90 -24.22 -21.29
C ARG A 184 32.09 -24.89 -19.94
#